data_AF-A0A3M7KUT0-F1
#
_entry.id   AF-A0A3M7KUT0-F1
#
_cell.length_a   1.000
_cell.length_b   1.000
_cell.length_c   1.000
_cell.angle_alpha   90.00
_cell.angle_beta   90.00
_cell.angle_gamma   90.00
#
_symmetry.space_group_name_H-M   'P 1'
#
loop_
_entity.id
_entity.type
_entity.pdbx_description
1 polymer ?
#
loop_
_entity_poly.entity_id
_entity_poly.type
_entity_poly.pdbx_seq_one_letter_code
_entity_poly.pdbx_strand_id
1 'polypeptide(L)'
;MDLPCNCMGVATAARVPVKRYNFLVPSVFQAAEVEPSLGQTPGPGVDRSVKKLCEYLFRNEHRIPKASRRLARRLAKDLASRRLGYVQITVQAYRTMIKELGSPLCNTLARELILGPVVGRRVDCA
;
A
#
# COMPACT_ATOMS: atom_id res chain seq x y z
N MET A 1 -18.26 -49.42 23.09
CA MET A 1 -18.67 -48.20 23.79
C MET A 1 -17.62 -47.16 23.50
N ASP A 2 -17.86 -46.49 22.39
CA ASP A 2 -16.90 -45.72 21.63
C ASP A 2 -16.75 -44.33 22.24
N LEU A 3 -15.51 -44.05 22.63
CA LEU A 3 -15.05 -42.78 23.18
C LEU A 3 -15.31 -41.67 22.15
N PRO A 4 -16.13 -40.63 22.43
CA PRO A 4 -16.38 -39.59 21.46
C PRO A 4 -15.08 -38.80 21.22
N CYS A 5 -14.60 -38.96 19.99
CA CYS A 5 -13.45 -38.33 19.38
C CYS A 5 -13.36 -36.84 19.75
N ASN A 6 -12.31 -36.48 20.48
CA ASN A 6 -11.90 -35.08 20.67
C ASN A 6 -11.24 -34.57 19.38
N CYS A 7 -11.99 -34.54 18.27
CA CYS A 7 -11.57 -33.83 17.07
C CYS A 7 -11.88 -32.34 17.26
N MET A 8 -10.97 -31.67 17.96
CA MET A 8 -10.81 -30.22 17.87
C MET A 8 -10.80 -29.83 16.39
N GLY A 9 -11.92 -29.29 15.92
CA GLY A 9 -12.16 -28.96 14.53
C GLY A 9 -11.00 -28.16 13.97
N VAL A 10 -10.25 -28.80 13.06
CA VAL A 10 -9.24 -28.15 12.22
C VAL A 10 -9.98 -27.30 11.19
N ALA A 11 -10.63 -26.23 11.64
CA ALA A 11 -10.86 -25.09 10.79
C ALA A 11 -9.54 -24.32 10.79
N THR A 12 -8.63 -24.70 9.88
CA THR A 12 -7.55 -23.82 9.46
C THR A 12 -8.23 -22.57 8.91
N ALA A 13 -8.53 -21.61 9.78
CA ALA A 13 -8.87 -20.26 9.34
C ALA A 13 -7.69 -19.88 8.45
N ALA A 14 -7.92 -19.82 7.13
CA ALA A 14 -6.92 -19.37 6.19
C ALA A 14 -6.32 -18.12 6.83
N ARG A 15 -5.00 -18.13 7.10
CA ARG A 15 -4.28 -17.07 7.83
C ARG A 15 -4.20 -15.81 6.96
N VAL A 16 -5.35 -15.36 6.47
CA VAL A 16 -5.51 -14.19 5.62
C VAL A 16 -5.15 -13.00 6.49
N PRO A 17 -4.21 -12.16 6.03
CA PRO A 17 -3.76 -11.07 6.87
C PRO A 17 -4.91 -10.13 7.22
N VAL A 18 -5.17 -9.97 8.52
CA VAL A 18 -6.17 -9.03 9.07
C VAL A 18 -5.96 -7.61 8.51
N LYS A 19 -4.72 -7.25 8.18
CA LYS A 19 -4.33 -6.01 7.50
C LYS A 19 -3.74 -6.32 6.13
N ARG A 20 -4.56 -6.80 5.19
CA ARG A 20 -4.12 -7.22 3.83
C ARG A 20 -3.31 -6.15 3.09
N TYR A 21 -3.55 -4.86 3.34
CA TYR A 21 -2.74 -3.76 2.81
C TYR A 21 -1.26 -3.82 3.22
N ASN A 22 -0.91 -4.44 4.35
CA ASN A 22 0.48 -4.64 4.77
C ASN A 22 1.26 -5.57 3.82
N PHE A 23 0.56 -6.43 3.08
CA PHE A 23 1.14 -7.34 2.08
C PHE A 23 1.03 -6.76 0.67
N LEU A 24 -0.11 -6.14 0.34
CA LEU A 24 -0.34 -5.55 -0.99
C LEU A 24 0.58 -4.35 -1.28
N VAL A 25 0.90 -3.52 -0.27
CA VAL A 25 1.80 -2.38 -0.51
C VAL A 25 3.22 -2.85 -0.83
N PRO A 26 3.88 -3.73 -0.06
CA PRO A 26 5.18 -4.29 -0.44
C PRO A 26 5.18 -5.05 -1.77
N SER A 27 4.10 -5.75 -2.11
CA SER A 27 4.05 -6.54 -3.35
C SER A 27 4.17 -5.67 -4.60
N VAL A 28 3.72 -4.41 -4.56
CA VAL A 28 3.91 -3.45 -5.67
C VAL A 28 5.39 -3.26 -6.00
N PHE A 29 6.24 -3.19 -4.97
CA PHE A 29 7.69 -2.99 -5.14
C PHE A 29 8.42 -4.29 -5.45
N GLN A 30 7.96 -5.42 -4.88
CA GLN A 30 8.52 -6.74 -5.17
C GLN A 30 8.26 -7.15 -6.63
N ALA A 31 7.13 -6.75 -7.20
CA ALA A 31 6.79 -7.01 -8.59
C ALA A 31 7.66 -6.25 -9.62
N ALA A 32 8.50 -5.31 -9.17
CA ALA A 32 9.49 -4.68 -10.01
C ALA A 32 10.73 -5.57 -10.24
N GLU A 33 10.94 -6.60 -9.39
CA GLU A 33 12.10 -7.52 -9.33
C GLU A 33 13.45 -6.84 -9.12
N VAL A 34 13.78 -5.84 -9.93
CA VAL A 34 14.96 -4.97 -9.86
C VAL A 34 14.48 -3.51 -9.77
N GLU A 35 15.31 -2.63 -9.20
CA GLU A 35 15.02 -1.19 -9.25
C GLU A 35 15.02 -0.71 -10.71
N PRO A 36 13.89 -0.17 -11.23
CA PRO A 36 13.86 0.33 -12.60
C PRO A 36 14.73 1.58 -12.74
N SER A 37 15.35 1.75 -13.89
CA SER A 37 16.06 3.00 -14.21
C SER A 37 15.07 4.17 -14.22
N LEU A 38 15.51 5.34 -13.77
CA LEU A 38 14.68 6.54 -13.77
C LEU A 38 14.22 6.85 -15.20
N GLY A 39 12.90 7.00 -15.39
CA GLY A 39 12.29 7.26 -16.70
C GLY A 39 11.86 6.00 -17.44
N GLN A 40 12.25 4.81 -16.96
CA GLN A 40 11.73 3.55 -17.50
C GLN A 40 10.35 3.27 -16.90
N THR A 41 9.35 3.00 -17.74
CA THR A 41 8.02 2.64 -17.28
C THR A 41 8.09 1.37 -16.41
N PRO A 42 7.50 1.37 -15.20
CA PRO A 42 7.42 0.16 -14.38
C PRO A 42 6.83 -1.01 -15.18
N GLY A 43 7.38 -2.21 -15.00
CA GLY A 43 6.90 -3.38 -15.73
C GLY A 43 5.43 -3.75 -15.42
N PRO A 44 4.80 -4.60 -16.25
CA PRO A 44 3.38 -4.96 -16.12
C PRO A 44 3.04 -5.71 -14.82
N GLY A 45 4.05 -6.21 -14.10
CA GLY A 45 3.87 -6.76 -12.75
C GLY A 45 3.49 -5.70 -11.72
N VAL A 46 4.07 -4.51 -11.82
CA VAL A 46 3.80 -3.37 -10.93
C VAL A 46 2.38 -2.88 -11.16
N ASP A 47 1.96 -2.65 -12.39
CA ASP A 47 0.61 -2.19 -12.71
C ASP A 47 -0.47 -3.17 -12.23
N ARG A 48 -0.27 -4.48 -12.41
CA ARG A 48 -1.19 -5.51 -11.90
C ARG A 48 -1.26 -5.48 -10.36
N SER A 49 -0.14 -5.28 -9.68
CA SER A 49 -0.08 -5.20 -8.23
C SER A 49 -0.76 -3.94 -7.69
N VAL A 50 -0.58 -2.81 -8.38
CA VAL A 50 -1.26 -1.54 -8.05
C VAL A 50 -2.77 -1.69 -8.26
N LYS A 51 -3.23 -2.29 -9.36
CA LYS A 51 -4.66 -2.57 -9.58
C LYS A 51 -5.27 -3.43 -8.48
N LYS A 52 -4.59 -4.50 -8.05
CA LYS A 52 -5.03 -5.32 -6.90
C LYS A 52 -5.12 -4.52 -5.60
N LEU A 53 -4.19 -3.60 -5.36
CA LEU A 53 -4.25 -2.70 -4.22
C LEU A 53 -5.46 -1.77 -4.31
N CYS A 54 -5.70 -1.15 -5.48
CA CYS A 54 -6.88 -0.30 -5.71
C CYS A 54 -8.17 -1.07 -5.50
N GLU A 55 -8.32 -2.26 -6.06
CA GLU A 55 -9.52 -3.08 -5.91
C GLU A 55 -9.79 -3.43 -4.43
N TYR A 56 -8.75 -3.78 -3.68
CA TYR A 56 -8.86 -4.02 -2.24
C TYR A 56 -9.31 -2.76 -1.49
N LEU A 57 -8.71 -1.61 -1.81
CA LEU A 57 -9.01 -0.33 -1.15
C LEU A 57 -10.40 0.21 -1.51
N PHE A 58 -10.87 -0.02 -2.73
CA PHE A 58 -12.23 0.32 -3.15
C PHE A 58 -13.27 -0.39 -2.26
N ARG A 59 -13.04 -1.67 -1.95
CA ARG A 59 -13.90 -2.44 -1.03
C ARG A 59 -13.66 -2.10 0.45
N ASN A 60 -12.62 -1.33 0.78
CA ASN A 60 -12.17 -1.07 2.15
C ASN A 60 -11.70 0.39 2.31
N GLU A 61 -12.56 1.36 1.98
CA GLU A 61 -12.18 2.78 1.87
C GLU A 61 -11.51 3.35 3.15
N HIS A 62 -11.98 2.95 4.33
CA HIS A 62 -11.39 3.32 5.63
C HIS A 62 -9.90 2.92 5.78
N ARG A 63 -9.36 2.05 4.92
CA ARG A 63 -7.95 1.65 4.87
C ARG A 63 -7.11 2.52 3.95
N ILE A 64 -7.71 3.31 3.06
CA ILE A 64 -7.02 4.21 2.12
C ILE A 64 -5.99 5.09 2.85
N PRO A 65 -6.31 5.79 3.96
CA PRO A 65 -5.33 6.63 4.64
C PRO A 65 -4.16 5.83 5.24
N LYS A 66 -4.40 4.58 5.69
CA LYS A 66 -3.34 3.73 6.27
C LYS A 66 -2.41 3.17 5.20
N ALA A 67 -2.95 2.79 4.05
CA ALA A 67 -2.17 2.37 2.89
C ALA A 67 -1.33 3.53 2.34
N SER A 68 -1.95 4.71 2.21
CA SER A 68 -1.28 5.96 1.83
C SER A 68 -0.07 6.26 2.69
N ARG A 69 -0.25 6.36 4.01
CA ARG A 69 0.86 6.64 4.94
C ARG A 69 1.99 5.61 4.83
N ARG A 70 1.68 4.36 4.47
CA ARG A 70 2.70 3.33 4.24
C ARG A 70 3.48 3.60 2.95
N LEU A 71 2.82 3.99 1.87
CA LEU A 71 3.46 4.43 0.62
C LEU A 71 4.27 5.71 0.84
N ALA A 72 3.73 6.71 1.56
CA ALA A 72 4.42 7.96 1.86
C ALA A 72 5.72 7.75 2.66
N ARG A 73 5.69 6.90 3.71
CA ARG A 73 6.91 6.53 4.45
C ARG A 73 7.95 5.86 3.55
N ARG A 74 7.51 5.03 2.61
CA ARG A 74 8.40 4.36 1.65
C ARG A 74 9.01 5.37 0.67
N LEU A 75 8.20 6.27 0.12
CA LEU A 75 8.63 7.37 -0.74
C LEU A 75 9.72 8.21 -0.07
N ALA A 76 9.50 8.63 1.18
CA ALA A 76 10.49 9.41 1.94
C ALA A 76 11.82 8.66 2.10
N LYS A 77 11.76 7.34 2.38
CA LYS A 77 12.96 6.50 2.48
C LYS A 77 13.67 6.36 1.14
N ASP A 78 12.94 6.10 0.06
CA ASP A 78 13.51 5.90 -1.27
C ASP A 78 14.12 7.20 -1.81
N LEU A 79 13.50 8.36 -1.55
CA LEU A 79 14.07 9.69 -1.84
C LEU A 79 15.37 9.94 -1.08
N ALA A 80 15.40 9.67 0.24
CA ALA A 80 16.60 9.82 1.05
C ALA A 80 17.76 8.91 0.57
N SER A 81 17.42 7.72 0.08
CA SER A 81 18.39 6.76 -0.47
C SER A 81 18.70 6.94 -1.96
N ARG A 82 18.19 7.99 -2.61
CA ARG A 82 18.32 8.26 -4.06
C ARG A 82 17.90 7.09 -4.96
N ARG A 83 16.94 6.29 -4.52
CA ARG A 83 16.39 5.16 -5.29
C ARG A 83 15.25 5.61 -6.20
N LEU A 84 15.61 6.37 -7.23
CA LEU A 84 14.66 7.12 -8.05
C LEU A 84 13.71 6.20 -8.84
N GLY A 85 14.11 4.96 -9.13
CA GLY A 85 13.22 3.95 -9.72
C GLY A 85 12.03 3.59 -8.83
N TYR A 86 12.27 3.37 -7.54
CA TYR A 86 11.20 3.08 -6.58
C TYR A 86 10.34 4.30 -6.26
N VAL A 87 10.93 5.50 -6.32
CA VAL A 87 10.16 6.76 -6.27
C VAL A 87 9.15 6.82 -7.41
N GLN A 88 9.58 6.52 -8.64
CA GLN A 88 8.71 6.50 -9.81
C GLN A 88 7.57 5.47 -9.67
N ILE A 89 7.86 4.28 -9.14
CA ILE A 89 6.82 3.28 -8.84
C ILE A 89 5.80 3.82 -7.84
N THR A 90 6.27 4.51 -6.79
CA THR A 90 5.36 5.07 -5.77
C THR A 90 4.46 6.15 -6.36
N VAL A 91 5.02 7.06 -7.16
CA VAL A 91 4.25 8.11 -7.85
C VAL A 91 3.22 7.51 -8.80
N GLN A 92 3.61 6.48 -9.58
CA GLN A 92 2.69 5.76 -10.46
C GLN A 92 1.56 5.08 -9.68
N ALA A 93 1.87 4.45 -8.54
CA ALA A 93 0.86 3.86 -7.67
C ALA A 93 -0.16 4.90 -7.18
N TYR A 94 0.31 6.07 -6.71
CA TYR A 94 -0.58 7.16 -6.31
C TYR A 94 -1.44 7.67 -7.45
N ARG A 95 -0.86 7.88 -8.64
CA ARG A 95 -1.58 8.32 -9.83
C ARG A 95 -2.70 7.35 -10.20
N THR A 96 -2.43 6.05 -10.17
CA THR A 96 -3.44 5.02 -10.44
C THR A 96 -4.48 4.96 -9.33
N MET A 97 -4.09 5.07 -8.06
CA MET A 97 -5.04 5.12 -6.94
C MET A 97 -6.02 6.30 -7.07
N ILE A 98 -5.53 7.49 -7.44
CA ILE A 98 -6.38 8.67 -7.66
C ILE A 98 -7.38 8.41 -8.80
N LYS A 99 -6.92 7.82 -9.91
CA LYS A 99 -7.76 7.51 -11.08
C LYS A 99 -8.81 6.43 -10.80
N GLU A 100 -8.43 5.33 -10.15
CA GLU A 100 -9.27 4.14 -9.99
C GLU A 100 -10.25 4.27 -8.82
N LEU A 101 -9.86 4.94 -7.73
CA LEU A 101 -10.69 4.98 -6.53
C LEU A 101 -11.75 6.08 -6.58
N GLY A 102 -11.50 7.20 -7.26
CA GLY A 102 -12.47 8.31 -7.41
C GLY A 102 -13.05 8.90 -6.11
N SER A 103 -12.59 8.44 -4.95
CA SER A 103 -13.14 8.73 -3.63
C SER A 103 -12.66 10.10 -3.13
N PRO A 104 -13.44 10.85 -2.33
CA PRO A 104 -12.96 12.08 -1.66
C PRO A 104 -11.71 11.83 -0.79
N LEU A 105 -11.47 10.58 -0.38
CA LEU A 105 -10.25 10.16 0.30
C LEU A 105 -9.00 10.22 -0.60
N CYS A 106 -9.15 10.29 -1.93
CA CYS A 106 -8.04 10.54 -2.85
C CYS A 106 -7.49 11.96 -2.73
N ASN A 107 -8.31 12.95 -2.33
CA ASN A 107 -7.80 14.30 -2.04
C ASN A 107 -6.87 14.30 -0.83
N THR A 108 -7.10 13.42 0.16
CA THR A 108 -6.15 13.23 1.26
C THR A 108 -4.87 12.52 0.80
N LEU A 109 -4.95 11.57 -0.14
CA LEU A 109 -3.76 10.97 -0.78
C LEU A 109 -2.90 12.01 -1.52
N ALA A 110 -3.54 12.83 -2.36
CA ALA A 110 -2.87 13.87 -3.14
C ALA A 110 -2.24 14.93 -2.22
N ARG A 111 -2.95 15.33 -1.15
CA ARG A 111 -2.40 16.20 -0.11
C ARG A 111 -1.20 15.59 0.61
N GLU A 112 -1.27 14.32 1.01
CA GLU A 112 -0.13 13.64 1.65
C GLU A 112 1.10 13.55 0.73
N LEU A 113 0.91 13.46 -0.60
CA LEU A 113 2.00 13.47 -1.57
C LEU A 113 2.65 14.84 -1.72
N ILE A 114 1.85 15.91 -1.83
CA ILE A 114 2.33 17.27 -2.11
C ILE A 114 2.84 17.98 -0.85
N LEU A 115 2.12 17.84 0.26
CA LEU A 115 2.40 18.54 1.52
C LEU A 115 3.17 17.66 2.52
N GLY A 116 3.41 16.39 2.18
CA GLY A 116 3.96 15.39 3.09
C GLY A 116 2.90 14.81 4.05
N PRO A 117 3.23 13.73 4.78
CA PRO A 117 2.33 13.18 5.78
C PRO A 117 2.12 14.22 6.88
N VAL A 118 0.87 14.49 7.25
CA VAL A 118 0.52 15.26 8.46
C VAL A 118 0.81 14.38 9.69
N VAL A 119 2.06 13.98 9.86
CA VAL A 119 2.55 13.47 11.14
C VAL A 119 2.60 14.68 12.04
N GLY A 120 1.72 14.67 13.04
CA GLY A 120 1.58 15.64 14.12
C GLY A 120 2.53 16.84 14.05
N ARG A 121 2.00 18.00 13.65
CA ARG A 121 2.35 19.20 14.39
C ARG A 121 1.94 18.91 15.84
N ARG A 122 2.87 18.41 16.66
CA ARG A 122 2.87 18.83 18.05
C ARG A 122 2.94 20.35 17.94
N VAL A 123 1.82 20.98 18.25
CA VAL A 123 1.87 22.36 18.72
C VAL A 123 2.68 22.27 20.00
N ASP A 124 3.99 22.44 19.90
CA ASP A 124 4.78 22.84 21.05
C ASP A 124 4.32 24.26 21.33
N CYS A 125 3.28 24.37 22.15
CA CYS A 125 2.89 25.63 22.77
C CYS A 125 4.05 26.01 23.70
N ALA A 126 4.91 26.90 23.22
CA ALA A 126 5.76 27.72 24.07
C ALA A 126 4.93 28.85 24.69
#